data_AF-A0AAW5F547-F1
#
_entry.id   AF-A0AAW5F547-F1
#
_cell.length_a   1.000
_cell.length_b   1.000
_cell.length_c   1.000
_cell.angle_alpha   90.00
_cell.angle_beta   90.00
_cell.angle_gamma   90.00
#
_symmetry.space_group_name_H-M   'P 1'
#
loop_
_entity.id
_entity.type
_entity.pdbx_description
1 polymer ?
#
loop_
_entity_poly.entity_id
_entity_poly.type
_entity_poly.pdbx_seq_one_letter_code
_entity_poly.pdbx_strand_id
1 'polypeptide(L)'
;MRTFLTYFKLELKRTLKSIPYFLAGAIVLVLLAGTIAFSASKMLYGDKALGKIIVGVVVPENDRLSEMAMNMVASLDSVGSLCEFTYTDKEEGTKLLERGEIFALMELPPGLLEGIIDGSNIPVTITFPENSGLEAAVFKELTQAGTSILGTAQAAIYSTDDYLIGHQMQSSIRQAEKDLNTVFMRYALSREAYFRTEKVSASGDVTTAVFYGISAVVMILLLLGIPAAPIVRPYKIVVEQKLALCGIGRVKRTAVRTAALTTLLLLASAVPLACFISKGYFDSAFTAVAGWLLVCMAAAGWILFIYELCGNTTAAILLLFVSTIVMLFISGGIIPAVFLPEAVTGLGKWMPAAFLMDAVKWMIKGGTALPVLKLVLMEGIVFALSAVLRRKEYDYG
;
A
#
# COMPACT_ATOMS: atom_id res chain seq x y z
N MET A 1 -4.24 -40.61 32.37
CA MET A 1 -3.15 -40.05 31.54
C MET A 1 -2.85 -40.85 30.27
N ARG A 2 -2.74 -42.20 30.32
CA ARG A 2 -2.42 -43.03 29.14
C ARG A 2 -3.37 -42.81 27.93
N THR A 3 -4.68 -42.77 28.14
CA THR A 3 -5.68 -42.59 27.07
C THR A 3 -5.57 -41.25 26.34
N PHE A 4 -5.26 -40.17 27.07
CA PHE A 4 -5.05 -38.84 26.49
C PHE A 4 -3.79 -38.78 25.63
N LEU A 5 -2.68 -39.36 26.11
CA LEU A 5 -1.44 -39.47 25.36
C LEU A 5 -1.61 -40.30 24.08
N THR A 6 -2.38 -41.39 24.15
CA THR A 6 -2.72 -42.19 22.96
C THR A 6 -3.54 -41.38 21.97
N TYR A 7 -4.54 -40.64 22.43
CA TYR A 7 -5.35 -39.75 21.57
C TYR A 7 -4.50 -38.67 20.90
N PHE A 8 -3.62 -38.01 21.65
CA PHE A 8 -2.69 -37.02 21.11
C PHE A 8 -1.78 -37.62 20.03
N LYS A 9 -1.19 -38.81 20.27
CA LYS A 9 -0.39 -39.53 19.28
C LYS A 9 -1.18 -39.89 18.03
N LEU A 10 -2.45 -40.28 18.17
CA LEU A 10 -3.31 -40.62 17.03
C LEU A 10 -3.63 -39.39 16.19
N GLU A 11 -3.94 -38.25 16.80
CA GLU A 11 -4.17 -37.00 16.07
C GLU A 11 -2.90 -36.46 15.42
N LEU A 12 -1.74 -36.59 16.07
CA LEU A 12 -0.46 -36.25 15.44
C LEU A 12 -0.16 -37.16 14.25
N LYS A 13 -0.38 -38.47 14.38
CA LYS A 13 -0.20 -39.43 13.27
C LYS A 13 -1.15 -39.15 12.11
N ARG A 14 -2.40 -38.78 12.41
CA ARG A 14 -3.39 -38.36 11.40
C ARG A 14 -2.91 -37.11 10.67
N THR A 15 -2.43 -36.12 11.42
CA THR A 15 -1.86 -34.86 10.89
C THR A 15 -0.68 -35.12 9.96
N LEU A 16 0.26 -35.97 10.39
CA LEU A 16 1.42 -36.38 9.58
C LEU A 16 1.00 -37.08 8.28
N LYS A 17 -0.04 -37.94 8.34
CA LYS A 17 -0.56 -38.63 7.14
C LYS A 17 -1.23 -37.66 6.15
N SER A 18 -1.78 -36.54 6.61
CA SER A 18 -2.39 -35.51 5.76
C SER A 18 -1.42 -34.47 5.19
N ILE A 19 -0.14 -34.48 5.60
CA ILE A 19 0.90 -33.56 5.09
C ILE A 19 0.95 -33.45 3.56
N PRO A 20 0.99 -34.55 2.77
CA PRO A 20 1.14 -34.40 1.32
C PRO A 20 -0.05 -33.67 0.68
N TYR A 21 -1.27 -33.95 1.13
CA TYR A 21 -2.47 -33.25 0.67
C TYR A 21 -2.47 -31.78 1.10
N PHE A 22 -2.05 -31.52 2.33
CA PHE A 22 -1.93 -30.16 2.86
C PHE A 22 -0.90 -29.34 2.07
N LEU A 23 0.29 -29.90 1.81
CA LEU A 23 1.34 -29.24 1.04
C LEU A 23 0.92 -28.98 -0.41
N ALA A 24 0.26 -29.94 -1.07
CA ALA A 24 -0.28 -29.73 -2.41
C ALA A 24 -1.28 -28.57 -2.43
N GLY A 25 -2.21 -28.52 -1.46
CA GLY A 25 -3.15 -27.41 -1.34
C GLY A 25 -2.48 -26.07 -0.98
N ALA A 26 -1.44 -26.09 -0.15
CA ALA A 26 -0.64 -24.91 0.17
C ALA A 26 0.10 -24.36 -1.06
N ILE A 27 0.66 -25.23 -1.90
CA ILE A 27 1.31 -24.84 -3.16
C ILE A 27 0.30 -24.17 -4.10
N VAL A 28 -0.87 -24.78 -4.28
CA VAL A 28 -1.95 -24.20 -5.11
C VAL A 28 -2.38 -22.83 -4.58
N LEU A 29 -2.52 -22.69 -3.26
CA LEU A 29 -2.87 -21.42 -2.63
C LEU A 29 -1.81 -20.34 -2.88
N VAL A 30 -0.52 -20.66 -2.71
CA VAL A 30 0.58 -19.72 -2.94
C VAL A 30 0.68 -19.35 -4.41
N LEU A 31 0.49 -20.30 -5.33
CA LEU A 31 0.46 -20.03 -6.77
C LEU A 31 -0.68 -19.09 -7.14
N LEU A 32 -1.88 -19.32 -6.60
CA LEU A 32 -3.05 -18.48 -6.86
C LEU A 32 -2.90 -17.08 -6.26
N ALA A 33 -2.36 -16.96 -5.05
CA ALA A 33 -2.02 -15.66 -4.46
C ALA A 33 -0.95 -14.93 -5.30
N GLY A 34 0.05 -15.67 -5.79
CA GLY A 34 1.11 -15.15 -6.65
C GLY A 34 0.61 -14.66 -8.01
N THR A 35 -0.30 -15.40 -8.66
CA THR A 35 -0.90 -14.96 -9.94
C THR A 35 -1.78 -13.73 -9.75
N ILE A 36 -2.60 -13.67 -8.70
CA ILE A 36 -3.39 -12.48 -8.37
C ILE A 36 -2.48 -11.27 -8.13
N ALA A 37 -1.42 -11.43 -7.34
CA ALA A 37 -0.46 -10.36 -7.06
C ALA A 37 0.27 -9.91 -8.34
N PHE A 38 0.67 -10.84 -9.21
CA PHE A 38 1.31 -10.53 -10.48
C PHE A 38 0.36 -9.81 -11.45
N SER A 39 -0.88 -10.28 -11.59
CA SER A 39 -1.90 -9.64 -12.41
C SER A 39 -2.25 -8.24 -11.89
N ALA A 40 -2.42 -8.08 -10.58
CA ALA A 40 -2.65 -6.78 -9.96
C ALA A 40 -1.46 -5.84 -10.17
N SER A 41 -0.22 -6.33 -10.04
CA SER A 41 0.97 -5.53 -10.32
C SER A 41 1.03 -5.08 -11.78
N LYS A 42 0.70 -5.95 -12.74
CA LYS A 42 0.67 -5.58 -14.15
C LYS A 42 -0.43 -4.58 -14.47
N MET A 43 -1.59 -4.68 -13.82
CA MET A 43 -2.71 -3.77 -14.05
C MET A 43 -2.50 -2.40 -13.36
N LEU A 44 -1.90 -2.37 -12.17
CA LEU A 44 -1.70 -1.14 -11.39
C LEU A 44 -0.43 -0.38 -11.77
N TYR A 45 0.61 -1.07 -12.23
CA TYR A 45 1.90 -0.45 -12.60
C TYR A 45 2.23 -0.61 -14.09
N GLY A 46 1.35 -1.25 -14.88
CA GLY A 46 1.56 -1.46 -16.32
C GLY A 46 1.50 -0.18 -17.13
N ASP A 47 0.70 0.79 -16.68
CA ASP A 47 0.68 2.14 -17.21
C ASP A 47 0.93 3.11 -16.06
N LYS A 48 1.93 3.99 -16.21
CA LYS A 48 2.06 5.13 -15.30
C LYS A 48 0.72 5.86 -15.33
N ALA A 49 0.06 5.98 -14.17
CA ALA A 49 -1.30 6.51 -14.05
C ALA A 49 -1.48 7.95 -14.59
N LEU A 50 -0.39 8.62 -14.96
CA LEU A 50 -0.31 9.68 -15.95
C LEU A 50 0.94 9.39 -16.81
N GLY A 51 0.79 9.26 -18.13
CA GLY A 51 1.93 9.38 -19.04
C GLY A 51 2.59 10.75 -18.87
N LYS A 52 3.85 10.92 -19.28
CA LYS A 52 4.42 12.28 -19.35
C LYS A 52 3.52 13.13 -20.26
N ILE A 53 3.21 14.35 -19.84
CA ILE A 53 2.42 15.28 -20.65
C ILE A 53 3.31 15.76 -21.79
N ILE A 54 3.12 15.19 -22.98
CA ILE A 54 3.82 15.59 -24.19
C ILE A 54 3.25 16.94 -24.68
N VAL A 55 4.11 17.95 -24.77
CA VAL A 55 3.76 19.31 -25.19
C VAL A 55 4.58 19.69 -26.41
N GLY A 56 3.90 20.05 -27.49
CA GLY A 56 4.55 20.60 -28.68
C GLY A 56 4.96 22.04 -28.42
N VAL A 57 6.21 22.41 -28.73
CA VAL A 57 6.72 23.78 -28.57
C VAL A 57 7.15 24.30 -29.93
N VAL A 58 6.51 25.40 -30.37
CA VAL A 58 6.85 26.12 -31.59
C VAL A 58 7.76 27.29 -31.20
N VAL A 59 9.01 27.24 -31.64
CA VAL A 59 10.01 28.29 -31.38
C VAL A 59 10.17 29.14 -32.65
N PRO A 60 10.20 30.48 -32.55
CA PRO A 60 10.48 31.35 -33.69
C PRO A 60 11.84 31.05 -34.32
N GLU A 61 11.93 31.13 -35.65
CA GLU A 61 13.20 30.98 -36.35
C GLU A 61 14.20 32.05 -35.86
N ASN A 62 15.42 31.62 -35.55
CA ASN A 62 16.58 32.45 -35.20
C ASN A 62 16.62 33.03 -33.77
N ASP A 63 15.81 32.53 -32.82
CA ASP A 63 15.85 32.93 -31.41
C ASP A 63 16.56 31.90 -30.51
N ARG A 64 17.90 31.93 -30.53
CA ARG A 64 18.76 31.04 -29.70
C ARG A 64 18.55 31.24 -28.20
N LEU A 65 18.06 32.41 -27.78
CA LEU A 65 17.81 32.72 -26.38
C LEU A 65 16.56 31.98 -25.88
N SER A 66 15.49 31.97 -26.68
CA SER A 66 14.24 31.26 -26.37
C SER A 66 14.45 29.74 -26.31
N GLU A 67 15.26 29.19 -27.20
CA GLU A 67 15.64 27.76 -27.17
C GLU A 67 16.42 27.41 -25.89
N MET A 68 17.35 28.27 -25.47
CA MET A 68 18.12 28.08 -24.24
C MET A 68 17.24 28.15 -22.99
N ALA A 69 16.28 29.10 -22.95
CA ALA A 69 15.32 29.21 -21.85
C ALA A 69 14.41 27.97 -21.75
N MET A 70 13.92 27.45 -22.89
CA MET A 70 13.10 26.23 -22.90
C MET A 70 13.89 25.00 -22.46
N ASN A 71 15.16 24.89 -22.85
CA ASN A 71 16.02 23.81 -22.36
C ASN A 71 16.28 23.91 -20.85
N MET A 72 16.42 25.12 -20.31
CA MET A 72 16.50 25.31 -18.85
C MET A 72 15.21 24.90 -18.14
N VAL A 73 14.05 25.30 -18.66
CA VAL A 73 12.73 24.93 -18.11
C VAL A 73 12.51 23.41 -18.17
N ALA A 74 12.86 22.78 -19.29
CA ALA A 74 12.76 21.33 -19.47
C ALA A 74 13.71 20.57 -18.52
N SER A 75 14.85 21.17 -18.16
CA SER A 75 15.84 20.56 -17.24
C SER A 75 15.49 20.69 -15.76
N LEU A 76 14.44 21.44 -15.41
CA LEU A 76 13.96 21.49 -14.02
C LEU A 76 13.30 20.15 -13.66
N ASP A 77 13.77 19.49 -12.60
CA ASP A 77 13.26 18.18 -12.15
C ASP A 77 11.73 18.19 -11.92
N SER A 78 11.21 19.28 -11.36
CA SER A 78 9.77 19.56 -11.21
C SER A 78 8.97 19.51 -12.52
N VAL A 79 9.57 19.89 -13.66
CA VAL A 79 8.90 19.98 -14.96
C VAL A 79 9.17 18.73 -15.80
N GLY A 80 10.42 18.28 -15.88
CA GLY A 80 10.80 17.08 -16.64
C GLY A 80 10.23 15.76 -16.08
N SER A 81 9.79 15.77 -14.82
CA SER A 81 9.04 14.64 -14.21
C SER A 81 7.58 14.55 -14.65
N LEU A 82 6.97 15.68 -15.07
CA LEU A 82 5.55 15.78 -15.43
C LEU A 82 5.34 15.98 -16.93
N CYS A 83 6.19 16.75 -17.60
CA CYS A 83 6.06 17.16 -18.98
C CYS A 83 7.23 16.67 -19.83
N GLU A 84 6.97 16.46 -21.12
CA GLU A 84 7.97 16.20 -22.15
C GLU A 84 7.75 17.20 -23.28
N PHE A 85 8.76 18.02 -23.58
CA PHE A 85 8.64 19.04 -24.62
C PHE A 85 9.20 18.51 -25.94
N THR A 86 8.40 18.62 -27.00
CA THR A 86 8.80 18.25 -28.37
C THR A 86 8.78 19.49 -29.23
N TYR A 87 9.94 19.86 -29.78
CA TYR A 87 10.05 21.00 -30.68
C TYR A 87 9.46 20.64 -32.05
N THR A 88 8.59 21.49 -32.58
CA THR A 88 7.87 21.23 -33.83
C THR A 88 7.52 22.53 -34.54
N ASP A 89 7.31 22.48 -35.85
CA ASP A 89 6.78 23.59 -36.62
C ASP A 89 5.27 23.75 -36.38
N LYS A 90 4.73 24.95 -36.61
CA LYS A 90 3.31 25.23 -36.38
C LYS A 90 2.38 24.27 -37.14
N GLU A 91 2.69 23.96 -38.40
CA GLU A 91 1.88 23.04 -39.22
C GLU A 91 2.00 21.57 -38.78
N GLU A 92 3.16 21.17 -38.26
CA GLU A 92 3.36 19.81 -37.79
C GLU A 92 2.76 19.63 -36.39
N GLY A 93 2.96 20.58 -35.48
CA GLY A 93 2.40 20.61 -34.14
C GLY A 93 0.88 20.60 -34.12
N THR A 94 0.23 21.34 -35.04
CA THR A 94 -1.23 21.29 -35.19
C THR A 94 -1.72 19.90 -35.61
N LYS A 95 -1.04 19.24 -36.57
CA LYS A 95 -1.36 17.86 -36.96
C LYS A 95 -1.12 16.85 -35.84
N LEU A 96 -0.10 17.06 -35.00
CA LEU A 96 0.17 16.22 -33.83
C LEU A 96 -0.91 16.39 -32.76
N LEU A 97 -1.41 17.62 -32.57
CA LEU A 97 -2.49 17.94 -31.65
C LEU A 97 -3.81 17.31 -32.10
N GLU A 98 -4.14 17.39 -33.40
CA GLU A 98 -5.33 16.77 -33.98
C GLU A 98 -5.30 15.24 -33.92
N ARG A 99 -4.11 14.63 -34.05
CA ARG A 99 -3.91 13.18 -33.93
C ARG A 99 -3.88 12.68 -32.48
N GLY A 100 -3.87 13.58 -31.50
CA GLY A 100 -3.79 13.24 -30.07
C GLY A 100 -2.42 12.72 -29.63
N GLU A 101 -1.36 13.03 -30.39
CA GLU A 101 0.03 12.65 -30.06
C GLU A 101 0.67 13.63 -29.05
N ILE A 102 0.14 14.86 -28.97
CA ILE A 102 0.50 15.87 -27.96
C ILE A 102 -0.75 16.37 -27.24
N PHE A 103 -0.61 16.81 -25.99
CA PHE A 103 -1.72 17.26 -25.14
C PHE A 103 -1.92 18.78 -25.14
N ALA A 104 -0.92 19.54 -25.59
CA ALA A 104 -0.98 20.98 -25.79
C ALA A 104 0.07 21.41 -26.82
N LEU A 105 -0.24 22.49 -27.55
CA LEU A 105 0.69 23.16 -28.45
C LEU A 105 0.99 24.56 -27.90
N MET A 106 2.26 24.83 -27.58
CA MET A 106 2.74 26.10 -27.05
C MET A 106 3.47 26.87 -28.16
N GLU A 107 2.91 28.01 -28.56
CA GLU A 107 3.50 28.91 -29.56
C GLU A 107 4.19 30.07 -28.84
N LEU A 108 5.52 30.10 -28.92
CA LEU A 108 6.33 31.17 -28.37
C LEU A 108 6.41 32.32 -29.39
N PRO A 109 6.07 33.57 -29.01
CA PRO A 109 6.20 34.71 -29.91
C PRO A 109 7.67 35.10 -30.10
N PRO A 110 8.03 35.73 -31.25
CA PRO A 110 9.36 36.28 -31.46
C PRO A 110 9.67 37.36 -30.43
N GLY A 111 10.87 37.33 -29.86
CA GLY A 111 11.31 38.32 -28.87
C GLY A 111 10.67 38.15 -27.49
N LEU A 112 10.12 36.97 -27.16
CA LEU A 112 9.49 36.71 -25.85
C LEU A 112 10.40 37.11 -24.67
N LEU A 113 11.68 36.76 -24.74
CA LEU A 113 12.63 37.05 -23.66
C LEU A 113 12.98 38.54 -23.57
N GLU A 114 13.12 39.21 -24.71
CA GLU A 114 13.28 40.67 -24.75
C GLU A 114 12.04 41.35 -24.16
N GLY A 115 10.85 40.84 -24.49
CA GLY A 115 9.57 41.31 -23.99
C GLY A 115 9.36 41.13 -22.48
N ILE A 116 10.02 40.14 -21.89
CA ILE A 116 10.06 39.94 -20.43
C ILE A 116 11.06 40.91 -19.78
N ILE A 117 12.18 41.20 -20.45
CA ILE A 117 13.24 42.08 -19.94
C ILE A 117 12.82 43.56 -20.03
N ASP A 118 12.14 43.97 -21.11
CA ASP A 118 11.73 45.35 -21.37
C ASP A 118 10.30 45.68 -20.89
N GLY A 119 9.56 44.66 -20.43
CA GLY A 119 8.21 44.81 -19.88
C GLY A 119 7.08 44.93 -20.90
N SER A 120 7.34 44.73 -22.21
CA SER A 120 6.30 44.74 -23.25
C SER A 120 5.37 43.54 -23.23
N ASN A 121 5.78 42.45 -22.56
CA ASN A 121 4.95 41.30 -22.18
C ASN A 121 4.18 40.66 -23.35
N ILE A 122 4.92 40.10 -24.31
CA ILE A 122 4.35 39.44 -25.48
C ILE A 122 3.70 38.10 -25.07
N PRO A 123 2.40 37.86 -25.35
CA PRO A 123 1.69 36.69 -24.83
C PRO A 123 2.10 35.39 -25.54
N VAL A 124 2.30 34.34 -24.74
CA VAL A 124 2.46 32.96 -25.24
C VAL A 124 1.06 32.38 -25.51
N THR A 125 0.89 31.78 -26.69
CA THR A 125 -0.39 31.14 -27.07
C THR A 125 -0.30 29.64 -26.78
N ILE A 126 -1.31 29.10 -26.09
CA ILE A 126 -1.39 27.67 -25.77
C ILE A 126 -2.70 27.11 -26.29
N THR A 127 -2.60 26.16 -27.22
CA THR A 127 -3.74 25.51 -27.86
C THR A 127 -3.93 24.12 -27.26
N PHE A 128 -5.15 23.82 -26.81
CA PHE A 128 -5.54 22.54 -26.23
C PHE A 128 -6.45 21.78 -27.20
N PRO A 129 -6.48 20.43 -27.17
CA PRO A 129 -7.39 19.65 -27.98
C PRO A 129 -8.84 19.82 -27.50
N GLU A 130 -9.82 19.70 -28.41
CA GLU A 130 -11.26 19.85 -28.09
C GLU A 130 -11.73 18.81 -27.05
N ASN A 131 -11.17 17.60 -27.07
CA ASN A 131 -11.37 16.57 -26.05
C ASN A 131 -10.21 16.58 -25.05
N SER A 132 -10.21 17.55 -24.15
CA SER A 132 -9.16 17.67 -23.12
C SER A 132 -9.28 16.57 -22.06
N GLY A 133 -8.34 15.61 -22.07
CA GLY A 133 -8.15 14.61 -21.01
C GLY A 133 -7.58 15.20 -19.71
N LEU A 134 -7.31 14.35 -18.72
CA LEU A 134 -6.75 14.74 -17.43
C LEU A 134 -5.38 15.45 -17.59
N GLU A 135 -4.57 14.99 -18.55
CA GLU A 135 -3.26 15.52 -18.90
C GLU A 135 -3.34 16.98 -19.37
N ALA A 136 -4.27 17.28 -20.29
CA ALA A 136 -4.50 18.63 -20.79
C ALA A 136 -5.04 19.56 -19.68
N ALA A 137 -5.91 19.04 -18.81
CA ALA A 137 -6.42 19.79 -17.66
C ALA A 137 -5.31 20.13 -16.64
N VAL A 138 -4.44 19.16 -16.33
CA VAL A 138 -3.27 19.37 -15.46
C VAL A 138 -2.32 20.38 -16.08
N PHE A 139 -2.02 20.28 -17.38
CA PHE A 139 -1.14 21.23 -18.05
C PHE A 139 -1.74 22.64 -18.08
N LYS A 140 -3.04 22.77 -18.35
CA LYS A 140 -3.75 24.05 -18.27
C LYS A 140 -3.57 24.71 -16.90
N GLU A 141 -3.77 23.96 -15.82
CA GLU A 141 -3.56 24.50 -14.47
C GLU A 141 -2.09 24.88 -14.20
N LEU A 142 -1.13 24.08 -14.68
CA LEU A 142 0.30 24.44 -14.58
C LEU A 142 0.60 25.77 -15.30
N THR A 143 0.05 25.95 -16.50
CA THR A 143 0.25 27.18 -17.29
C THR A 143 -0.44 28.38 -16.65
N GLN A 144 -1.65 28.21 -16.11
CA GLN A 144 -2.37 29.27 -15.39
C GLN A 144 -1.63 29.69 -14.12
N ALA A 145 -1.12 28.73 -13.34
CA ALA A 145 -0.26 29.01 -12.20
C ALA A 145 1.01 29.78 -12.61
N GLY A 146 1.64 29.38 -13.71
CA GLY A 146 2.78 30.09 -14.29
C GLY A 146 2.46 31.55 -14.65
N THR A 147 1.35 31.80 -15.34
CA THR A 147 0.90 33.16 -15.67
C THR A 147 0.60 34.00 -14.44
N SER A 148 0.04 33.40 -13.38
CA SER A 148 -0.23 34.10 -12.12
C SER A 148 1.05 34.51 -11.38
N ILE A 149 2.10 33.68 -11.42
CA ILE A 149 3.41 34.02 -10.82
C ILE A 149 4.02 35.22 -11.57
N LEU A 150 4.01 35.18 -12.91
CA LEU A 150 4.51 36.28 -13.73
C LEU A 150 3.72 37.57 -13.50
N GLY A 151 2.38 37.49 -13.50
CA GLY A 151 1.51 38.64 -13.24
C GLY A 151 1.75 39.26 -11.85
N THR A 152 2.03 38.43 -10.84
CA THR A 152 2.37 38.93 -9.48
C THR A 152 3.72 39.65 -9.47
N ALA A 153 4.74 39.08 -10.12
CA ALA A 153 6.06 39.71 -10.23
C ALA A 153 5.98 41.06 -10.96
N GLN A 154 5.24 41.11 -12.07
CA GLN A 154 5.03 42.33 -12.86
C GLN A 154 4.26 43.39 -12.08
N ALA A 155 3.17 43.02 -11.40
CA ALA A 155 2.43 43.95 -10.55
C ALA A 155 3.32 44.57 -9.46
N ALA A 156 4.25 43.79 -8.89
CA ALA A 156 5.20 44.28 -7.91
C ALA A 156 6.25 45.24 -8.51
N ILE A 157 6.74 44.96 -9.72
CA ILE A 157 7.66 45.84 -10.44
C ILE A 157 6.97 47.18 -10.76
N TYR A 158 5.81 47.14 -11.41
CA TYR A 158 5.08 48.37 -11.76
C TYR A 158 4.66 49.19 -10.54
N SER A 159 4.26 48.54 -9.45
CA SER A 159 3.97 49.24 -8.18
C SER A 159 5.22 49.93 -7.60
N THR A 160 6.39 49.35 -7.81
CA THR A 160 7.67 49.93 -7.38
C THR A 160 8.05 51.10 -8.27
N ASP A 161 7.81 51.00 -9.58
CA ASP A 161 8.05 52.08 -10.53
C ASP A 161 7.16 53.29 -10.21
N ASP A 162 5.86 53.07 -9.99
CA ASP A 162 4.91 54.11 -9.57
C ASP A 162 5.34 54.77 -8.26
N TYR A 163 5.82 53.97 -7.30
CA TYR A 163 6.36 54.49 -6.03
C TYR A 163 7.59 55.38 -6.24
N LEU A 164 8.54 54.97 -7.09
CA LEU A 164 9.76 55.73 -7.38
C LEU A 164 9.47 57.00 -8.18
N ILE A 165 8.54 56.94 -9.13
CA ILE A 165 8.07 58.11 -9.89
C ILE A 165 7.44 59.13 -8.93
N GLY A 166 6.57 58.68 -8.02
CA GLY A 166 5.92 59.53 -7.02
C GLY A 166 6.89 60.26 -6.09
N HIS A 167 8.08 59.71 -5.86
CA HIS A 167 9.14 60.29 -5.01
C HIS A 167 10.25 60.99 -5.80
N GLN A 168 10.07 61.24 -7.11
CA GLN A 168 11.06 61.87 -8.00
C GLN A 168 12.40 61.10 -8.10
N MET A 169 12.38 59.77 -7.89
CA MET A 169 13.55 58.89 -7.94
C MET A 169 13.65 58.10 -9.25
N GLN A 170 13.34 58.74 -10.38
CA GLN A 170 13.29 58.08 -11.70
C GLN A 170 14.63 57.45 -12.13
N SER A 171 15.75 58.01 -11.67
CA SER A 171 17.09 57.45 -11.94
C SER A 171 17.32 56.07 -11.32
N SER A 172 16.53 55.68 -10.31
CA SER A 172 16.67 54.41 -9.60
C SER A 172 15.80 53.27 -10.16
N ILE A 173 14.84 53.57 -11.06
CA ILE A 173 13.88 52.60 -11.62
C ILE A 173 14.60 51.39 -12.21
N ARG A 174 15.54 51.64 -13.13
CA ARG A 174 16.29 50.58 -13.82
C ARG A 174 17.06 49.65 -12.88
N GLN A 175 17.53 50.19 -11.75
CA GLN A 175 18.21 49.38 -10.73
C GLN A 175 17.21 48.56 -9.91
N ALA A 176 16.09 49.16 -9.51
CA ALA A 176 15.03 48.49 -8.77
C ALA A 176 14.39 47.35 -9.58
N GLU A 177 14.07 47.58 -10.87
CA GLU A 177 13.58 46.55 -11.80
C GLU A 177 14.54 45.37 -11.86
N LYS A 178 15.84 45.64 -12.02
CA LYS A 178 16.87 44.61 -12.11
C LYS A 178 16.98 43.79 -10.82
N ASP A 179 16.94 44.45 -9.67
CA ASP A 179 17.03 43.81 -8.36
C ASP A 179 15.78 42.95 -8.09
N LEU A 180 14.58 43.48 -8.38
CA LEU A 180 13.31 42.77 -8.25
C LEU A 180 13.24 41.57 -9.20
N ASN A 181 13.61 41.74 -10.48
CA ASN A 181 13.67 40.64 -11.44
C ASN A 181 14.62 39.54 -10.98
N THR A 182 15.77 39.89 -10.40
CA THR A 182 16.73 38.92 -9.85
C THR A 182 16.12 38.15 -8.67
N VAL A 183 15.40 38.83 -7.77
CA VAL A 183 14.72 38.19 -6.62
C VAL A 183 13.61 37.26 -7.10
N PHE A 184 12.75 37.71 -8.02
CA PHE A 184 11.64 36.90 -8.52
C PHE A 184 12.12 35.70 -9.33
N MET A 185 13.15 35.85 -10.17
CA MET A 185 13.76 34.73 -10.90
C MET A 185 14.37 33.71 -9.95
N ARG A 186 15.07 34.17 -8.90
CA ARG A 186 15.60 33.26 -7.86
C ARG A 186 14.47 32.53 -7.14
N TYR A 187 13.38 33.20 -6.81
CA TYR A 187 12.25 32.58 -6.14
C TYR A 187 11.55 31.53 -7.02
N ALA A 188 11.33 31.84 -8.30
CA ALA A 188 10.70 30.93 -9.26
C ALA A 188 11.58 29.70 -9.55
N LEU A 189 12.90 29.88 -9.74
CA LEU A 189 13.84 28.81 -10.09
C LEU A 189 14.28 27.98 -8.87
N SER A 190 14.35 28.56 -7.68
CA SER A 190 14.86 27.89 -6.46
C SER A 190 13.75 27.38 -5.54
N ARG A 191 12.50 27.31 -6.01
CA ARG A 191 11.34 27.06 -5.15
C ARG A 191 11.47 25.77 -4.32
N GLU A 192 12.16 24.75 -4.85
CA GLU A 192 12.38 23.47 -4.17
C GLU A 192 13.20 23.61 -2.88
N ALA A 193 14.07 24.62 -2.75
CA ALA A 193 14.85 24.86 -1.54
C ALA A 193 13.99 25.28 -0.33
N TYR A 194 12.76 25.78 -0.57
CA TYR A 194 11.82 26.17 0.47
C TYR A 194 10.84 25.05 0.86
N PHE A 195 10.76 23.99 0.05
CA PHE A 195 9.89 22.85 0.35
C PHE A 195 10.66 21.76 1.09
N ARG A 196 10.25 21.50 2.33
CA ARG A 196 10.76 20.37 3.10
C ARG A 196 9.92 19.14 2.78
N THR A 197 10.46 18.25 1.95
CA THR A 197 9.80 16.98 1.63
C THR A 197 9.97 16.01 2.80
N GLU A 198 8.92 15.86 3.62
CA GLU A 198 8.88 14.80 4.63
C GLU A 198 8.16 13.56 4.06
N LYS A 199 8.88 12.43 4.00
CA LYS A 199 8.27 11.14 3.68
C LYS A 199 7.46 10.66 4.89
N VAL A 200 6.15 10.93 4.88
CA VAL A 200 5.23 10.35 5.86
C VAL A 200 4.92 8.91 5.43
N SER A 201 5.40 7.94 6.22
CA SER A 201 5.12 6.53 5.97
C SER A 201 3.69 6.19 6.36
N ALA A 202 2.82 5.94 5.37
CA ALA A 202 1.46 5.47 5.61
C ALA A 202 1.42 4.07 6.29
N SER A 203 2.50 3.30 6.19
CA SER A 203 2.68 2.01 6.85
C SER A 203 3.22 2.13 8.29
N GLY A 204 3.35 3.36 8.81
CA GLY A 204 3.87 3.65 10.13
C GLY A 204 5.34 3.26 10.22
N ASP A 205 5.68 2.47 11.23
CA ASP A 205 7.06 2.17 11.62
C ASP A 205 7.83 1.31 10.61
N VAL A 206 7.16 0.53 9.76
CA VAL A 206 7.79 -0.39 8.79
C VAL A 206 7.77 0.17 7.37
N THR A 207 8.72 -0.24 6.53
CA THR A 207 8.68 0.06 5.10
C THR A 207 7.44 -0.56 4.44
N THR A 208 6.94 0.07 3.38
CA THR A 208 5.75 -0.37 2.65
C THR A 208 5.84 -1.83 2.19
N ALA A 209 7.04 -2.25 1.72
CA ALA A 209 7.29 -3.63 1.29
C ALA A 209 7.18 -4.63 2.45
N VAL A 210 7.75 -4.29 3.62
CA VAL A 210 7.66 -5.15 4.81
C VAL A 210 6.23 -5.20 5.33
N PHE A 211 5.52 -4.07 5.32
CA PHE A 211 4.11 -4.01 5.73
C PHE A 211 3.22 -4.96 4.92
N TYR A 212 3.25 -4.85 3.59
CA TYR A 212 2.45 -5.73 2.73
C TYR A 212 2.96 -7.18 2.76
N GLY A 213 4.26 -7.39 2.98
CA GLY A 213 4.81 -8.72 3.24
C GLY A 213 4.19 -9.38 4.47
N ILE A 214 4.05 -8.63 5.57
CA ILE A 214 3.39 -9.11 6.80
C ILE A 214 1.92 -9.43 6.53
N SER A 215 1.19 -8.53 5.86
CA SER A 215 -0.20 -8.78 5.48
C SER A 215 -0.35 -10.06 4.65
N ALA A 216 0.54 -10.27 3.66
CA ALA A 216 0.53 -11.46 2.82
C ALA A 216 0.82 -12.73 3.63
N VAL A 217 1.81 -12.71 4.53
CA VAL A 217 2.13 -13.84 5.41
C VAL A 217 0.95 -14.20 6.32
N VAL A 218 0.30 -13.21 6.94
CA VAL A 218 -0.87 -13.43 7.79
C VAL A 218 -2.05 -13.98 6.98
N MET A 219 -2.29 -13.42 5.79
CA MET A 219 -3.34 -13.90 4.88
C MET A 219 -3.12 -15.36 4.48
N ILE A 220 -1.92 -15.70 4.01
CA ILE A 220 -1.57 -17.09 3.65
C ILE A 220 -1.72 -18.00 4.87
N LEU A 221 -1.23 -17.58 6.04
CA LEU A 221 -1.31 -18.38 7.26
C LEU A 221 -2.75 -18.73 7.65
N LEU A 222 -3.68 -17.76 7.56
CA LEU A 222 -5.10 -17.99 7.82
C LEU A 222 -5.74 -18.87 6.75
N LEU A 223 -5.44 -18.63 5.47
CA LEU A 223 -5.98 -19.41 4.35
C LEU A 223 -5.42 -20.84 4.28
N LEU A 224 -4.27 -21.13 4.89
CA LEU A 224 -3.78 -22.51 5.09
C LEU A 224 -4.75 -23.36 5.93
N GLY A 225 -5.72 -22.75 6.63
CA GLY A 225 -6.84 -23.47 7.23
C GLY A 225 -7.74 -24.19 6.22
N ILE A 226 -7.74 -23.80 4.94
CA ILE A 226 -8.51 -24.46 3.88
C ILE A 226 -7.91 -25.84 3.53
N PRO A 227 -6.64 -25.98 3.13
CA PRO A 227 -6.04 -27.30 2.90
C PRO A 227 -5.93 -28.15 4.17
N ALA A 228 -5.98 -27.52 5.35
CA ALA A 228 -6.05 -28.23 6.63
C ALA A 228 -7.43 -28.82 6.97
N ALA A 229 -8.47 -28.61 6.14
CA ALA A 229 -9.84 -29.11 6.36
C ALA A 229 -9.93 -30.59 6.79
N PRO A 230 -9.15 -31.55 6.24
CA PRO A 230 -9.21 -32.95 6.67
C PRO A 230 -8.90 -33.17 8.16
N ILE A 231 -8.19 -32.24 8.80
CA ILE A 231 -7.80 -32.27 10.22
C ILE A 231 -8.80 -31.47 11.05
N VAL A 232 -9.13 -30.24 10.62
CA VAL A 232 -10.00 -29.31 11.37
C VAL A 232 -11.49 -29.54 11.16
N ARG A 233 -11.92 -30.43 10.27
CA ARG A 233 -13.34 -30.81 10.13
C ARG A 233 -13.94 -31.26 11.48
N PRO A 234 -15.16 -30.82 11.82
CA PRO A 234 -15.83 -31.26 13.04
C PRO A 234 -15.99 -32.79 13.06
N TYR A 235 -15.81 -33.41 14.23
CA TYR A 235 -16.06 -34.84 14.37
C TYR A 235 -17.56 -35.15 14.22
N LYS A 236 -17.85 -36.37 13.76
CA LYS A 236 -19.19 -36.96 13.89
C LYS A 236 -19.54 -37.10 15.37
N ILE A 237 -20.81 -36.87 15.73
CA ILE A 237 -21.32 -36.90 17.11
C ILE A 237 -20.92 -38.20 17.83
N VAL A 238 -21.03 -39.34 17.14
CA VAL A 238 -20.67 -40.67 17.69
C VAL A 238 -19.20 -40.76 18.13
N VAL A 239 -18.28 -40.13 17.40
CA VAL A 239 -16.86 -40.11 17.77
C VAL A 239 -16.65 -39.24 19.00
N GLU A 240 -17.39 -38.13 19.11
CA GLU A 240 -17.32 -37.25 20.26
C GLU A 240 -17.82 -37.93 21.54
N GLN A 241 -18.95 -38.62 21.45
CA GLN A 241 -19.52 -39.37 22.57
C GLN A 241 -18.57 -40.48 23.03
N LYS A 242 -17.96 -41.23 22.10
CA LYS A 242 -16.96 -42.25 22.45
C LYS A 242 -15.72 -41.65 23.12
N LEU A 243 -15.22 -40.52 22.64
CA LEU A 243 -14.09 -39.83 23.28
C LEU A 243 -14.45 -39.32 24.69
N ALA A 244 -15.67 -38.82 24.87
CA ALA A 244 -16.17 -38.40 26.17
C ALA A 244 -16.26 -39.57 27.16
N LEU A 245 -16.76 -40.73 26.74
CA LEU A 245 -16.79 -41.96 27.53
C LEU A 245 -15.38 -42.45 27.90
N CYS A 246 -14.38 -42.20 27.06
CA CYS A 246 -12.97 -42.48 27.36
C CYS A 246 -12.29 -41.44 28.28
N GLY A 247 -13.04 -40.47 28.82
CA GLY A 247 -12.53 -39.42 29.71
C GLY A 247 -11.85 -38.24 29.00
N ILE A 248 -12.03 -38.13 27.67
CA ILE A 248 -11.53 -37.02 26.85
C ILE A 248 -12.66 -36.01 26.69
N GLY A 249 -12.70 -35.05 27.63
CA GLY A 249 -13.65 -33.94 27.58
C GLY A 249 -13.36 -32.93 26.46
N ARG A 250 -14.27 -31.98 26.28
CA ARG A 250 -14.25 -30.99 25.19
C ARG A 250 -12.99 -30.14 25.18
N VAL A 251 -12.59 -29.61 26.33
CA VAL A 251 -11.36 -28.80 26.48
C VAL A 251 -10.11 -29.58 26.04
N LYS A 252 -9.99 -30.85 26.46
CA LYS A 252 -8.86 -31.70 26.08
C LYS A 252 -8.85 -31.99 24.59
N ARG A 253 -10.02 -32.17 23.98
CA ARG A 253 -10.16 -32.38 22.53
C ARG A 253 -9.75 -31.13 21.75
N THR A 254 -10.29 -29.96 22.10
CA THR A 254 -9.94 -28.68 21.46
C THR A 254 -8.44 -28.41 21.58
N ALA A 255 -7.84 -28.62 22.77
CA ALA A 255 -6.40 -28.43 22.99
C ALA A 255 -5.54 -29.31 22.08
N VAL A 256 -5.87 -30.61 21.95
CA VAL A 256 -5.14 -31.54 21.08
C VAL A 256 -5.25 -31.13 19.61
N ARG A 257 -6.42 -30.67 19.18
CA ARG A 257 -6.64 -30.24 17.79
C ARG A 257 -5.94 -28.93 17.46
N THR A 258 -5.99 -27.95 18.37
CA THR A 258 -5.23 -26.69 18.23
C THR A 258 -3.74 -26.99 18.18
N ALA A 259 -3.22 -27.86 19.05
CA ALA A 259 -1.83 -28.27 19.03
C ALA A 259 -1.46 -28.99 17.71
N ALA A 260 -2.29 -29.92 17.23
CA ALA A 260 -2.06 -30.62 15.98
C ALA A 260 -2.01 -29.65 14.77
N LEU A 261 -2.95 -28.71 14.68
CA LEU A 261 -2.95 -27.70 13.63
C LEU A 261 -1.74 -26.75 13.76
N THR A 262 -1.38 -26.35 14.97
CA THR A 262 -0.18 -25.54 15.23
C THR A 262 1.07 -26.25 14.71
N THR A 263 1.23 -27.54 15.00
CA THR A 263 2.38 -28.32 14.50
C THR A 263 2.41 -28.39 12.98
N LEU A 264 1.25 -28.49 12.32
CA LEU A 264 1.17 -28.49 10.86
C LEU A 264 1.59 -27.14 10.27
N LEU A 265 1.08 -26.04 10.83
CA LEU A 265 1.42 -24.69 10.39
C LEU A 265 2.90 -24.36 10.59
N LEU A 266 3.50 -24.81 11.71
CA LEU A 266 4.94 -24.68 11.96
C LEU A 266 5.77 -25.43 10.93
N LEU A 267 5.40 -26.68 10.61
CA LEU A 267 6.10 -27.46 9.58
C LEU A 267 6.00 -26.81 8.21
N ALA A 268 4.82 -26.27 7.87
CA ALA A 268 4.58 -25.56 6.61
C ALA A 268 5.42 -24.28 6.46
N SER A 269 5.64 -23.60 7.59
CA SER A 269 6.31 -22.30 7.64
C SER A 269 7.78 -22.37 8.07
N ALA A 270 8.30 -23.56 8.40
CA ALA A 270 9.68 -23.75 8.86
C ALA A 270 10.72 -23.28 7.83
N VAL A 271 10.55 -23.66 6.56
CA VAL A 271 11.46 -23.28 5.47
C VAL A 271 11.40 -21.77 5.20
N PRO A 272 10.22 -21.14 5.02
CA PRO A 272 10.11 -19.68 4.93
C PRO A 272 10.74 -18.96 6.11
N LEU A 273 10.45 -19.37 7.34
CA LEU A 273 10.96 -18.74 8.56
C LEU A 273 12.49 -18.80 8.63
N ALA A 274 13.08 -19.96 8.33
CA ALA A 274 14.52 -20.13 8.30
C ALA A 274 15.19 -19.20 7.27
N CYS A 275 14.56 -19.00 6.10
CA CYS A 275 15.04 -18.07 5.07
C CYS A 275 14.98 -16.60 5.53
N PHE A 276 13.93 -16.20 6.26
CA PHE A 276 13.83 -14.85 6.80
C PHE A 276 14.85 -14.59 7.92
N ILE A 277 15.09 -15.58 8.79
CA ILE A 277 16.13 -15.50 9.82
C ILE A 277 17.51 -15.40 9.18
N SER A 278 17.83 -16.22 8.16
CA SER A 278 19.14 -16.19 7.50
C SER A 278 19.41 -14.88 6.75
N LYS A 279 18.36 -14.18 6.32
CA LYS A 279 18.45 -12.86 5.67
C LYS A 279 18.53 -11.69 6.65
N GLY A 280 18.48 -11.94 7.96
CA GLY A 280 18.62 -10.89 8.97
C GLY A 280 17.39 -9.99 9.15
N TYR A 281 16.18 -10.49 8.85
CA TYR A 281 14.94 -9.73 9.07
C TYR A 281 14.52 -9.61 10.55
N PHE A 282 15.18 -10.33 11.46
CA PHE A 282 14.83 -10.38 12.88
C PHE A 282 16.05 -10.09 13.75
N ASP A 283 15.87 -9.39 14.87
CA ASP A 283 16.95 -9.08 15.82
C ASP A 283 17.52 -10.33 16.50
N SER A 284 16.67 -11.33 16.78
CA SER A 284 17.09 -12.59 17.39
C SER A 284 16.30 -13.77 16.83
N ALA A 285 17.02 -14.86 16.53
CA ALA A 285 16.42 -16.11 16.05
C ALA A 285 15.50 -16.74 17.11
N PHE A 286 15.83 -16.61 18.39
CA PHE A 286 15.00 -17.16 19.47
C PHE A 286 13.65 -16.45 19.58
N THR A 287 13.65 -15.12 19.55
CA THR A 287 12.41 -14.32 19.59
C THR A 287 11.57 -14.53 18.34
N ALA A 288 12.19 -14.69 17.17
CA ALA A 288 11.49 -15.00 15.93
C ALA A 288 10.80 -16.37 16.02
N VAL A 289 11.48 -17.42 16.48
CA VAL A 289 10.88 -18.76 16.61
C VAL A 289 9.78 -18.80 17.68
N ALA A 290 10.03 -18.20 18.85
CA ALA A 290 9.04 -18.16 19.94
C ALA A 290 7.82 -17.30 19.58
N GLY A 291 8.02 -16.14 18.96
CA GLY A 291 6.93 -15.30 18.47
C GLY A 291 6.12 -15.99 17.39
N TRP A 292 6.80 -16.65 16.44
CA TRP A 292 6.13 -17.37 15.36
C TRP A 292 5.32 -18.57 15.85
N LEU A 293 5.81 -19.28 16.87
CA LEU A 293 5.04 -20.31 17.57
C LEU A 293 3.70 -19.78 18.09
N LEU A 294 3.70 -18.62 18.73
CA LEU A 294 2.48 -17.98 19.24
C LEU A 294 1.56 -17.53 18.11
N VAL A 295 2.12 -16.99 17.02
CA VAL A 295 1.36 -16.61 15.80
C VAL A 295 0.70 -17.83 15.18
N CYS A 296 1.41 -18.95 15.03
CA CYS A 296 0.84 -20.20 14.52
C CYS A 296 -0.25 -20.76 15.45
N MET A 297 -0.05 -20.68 16.77
CA MET A 297 -1.04 -21.13 17.75
C MET A 297 -2.33 -20.30 17.66
N ALA A 298 -2.19 -18.98 17.62
CA ALA A 298 -3.31 -18.04 17.48
C ALA A 298 -4.08 -18.21 16.15
N ALA A 299 -3.35 -18.41 15.05
CA ALA A 299 -3.96 -18.71 13.76
C ALA A 299 -4.69 -20.07 13.79
N ALA A 300 -4.09 -21.10 14.41
CA ALA A 300 -4.71 -22.40 14.55
C ALA A 300 -6.00 -22.35 15.39
N GLY A 301 -6.00 -21.61 16.50
CA GLY A 301 -7.20 -21.41 17.32
C GLY A 301 -8.31 -20.72 16.55
N TRP A 302 -7.98 -19.64 15.82
CA TRP A 302 -8.96 -18.92 14.98
C TRP A 302 -9.56 -19.79 13.87
N ILE A 303 -8.72 -20.52 13.14
CA ILE A 303 -9.17 -21.47 12.11
C ILE A 303 -10.09 -22.50 12.75
N LEU A 304 -9.68 -23.13 13.84
CA LEU A 304 -10.47 -24.16 14.51
C LEU A 304 -11.82 -23.63 15.00
N PHE A 305 -11.84 -22.40 15.54
CA PHE A 305 -13.07 -21.72 15.95
C PHE A 305 -14.05 -21.55 14.78
N ILE A 306 -13.60 -21.12 13.61
CA ILE A 306 -14.47 -21.00 12.42
C ILE A 306 -15.03 -22.36 12.00
N TYR A 307 -14.20 -23.41 12.02
CA TYR A 307 -14.66 -24.76 11.69
C TYR A 307 -15.68 -25.30 12.70
N GLU A 308 -15.52 -25.00 13.99
CA GLU A 308 -16.46 -25.41 15.03
C GLU A 308 -17.76 -24.58 15.01
N LEU A 309 -17.69 -23.31 14.63
CA LEU A 309 -18.85 -22.42 14.47
C LEU A 309 -19.80 -22.89 13.36
N CYS A 310 -19.27 -23.26 12.20
CA CYS A 310 -20.09 -23.62 11.04
C CYS A 310 -20.66 -25.04 11.08
N GLY A 311 -20.03 -25.97 11.80
CA GLY A 311 -20.45 -27.39 11.89
C GLY A 311 -20.33 -28.20 10.58
N ASN A 312 -20.30 -27.55 9.42
CA ASN A 312 -20.10 -28.11 8.09
C ASN A 312 -18.78 -27.61 7.49
N THR A 313 -17.99 -28.52 6.92
CA THR A 313 -16.70 -28.25 6.27
C THR A 313 -16.81 -27.21 5.15
N THR A 314 -17.80 -27.30 4.27
CA THR A 314 -17.90 -26.38 3.12
C THR A 314 -18.23 -24.95 3.57
N ALA A 315 -19.17 -24.81 4.51
CA ALA A 315 -19.52 -23.53 5.10
C ALA A 315 -18.35 -22.92 5.89
N ALA A 316 -17.58 -23.76 6.61
CA ALA A 316 -16.37 -23.33 7.31
C ALA A 316 -15.30 -22.79 6.34
N ILE A 317 -15.06 -23.47 5.22
CA ILE A 317 -14.10 -23.03 4.21
C ILE A 317 -14.50 -21.68 3.62
N LEU A 318 -15.77 -21.52 3.24
CA LEU A 318 -16.28 -20.26 2.68
C LEU A 318 -16.18 -19.13 3.72
N LEU A 319 -16.60 -19.38 4.96
CA LEU A 319 -16.53 -18.40 6.03
C LEU A 319 -15.08 -18.04 6.35
N LEU A 320 -14.15 -19.00 6.38
CA LEU A 320 -12.73 -18.74 6.59
C LEU A 320 -12.16 -17.84 5.50
N PHE A 321 -12.47 -18.11 4.23
CA PHE A 321 -12.01 -17.29 3.10
C PHE A 321 -12.53 -15.85 3.20
N VAL A 322 -13.85 -15.67 3.30
CA VAL A 322 -14.49 -14.36 3.33
C VAL A 322 -14.08 -13.58 4.58
N SER A 323 -14.12 -14.21 5.76
CA SER A 323 -13.72 -13.56 7.01
C SER A 323 -12.26 -13.14 6.99
N THR A 324 -11.35 -13.94 6.41
CA THR A 324 -9.93 -13.57 6.29
C THR A 324 -9.76 -12.30 5.47
N ILE A 325 -10.41 -12.19 4.31
CA ILE A 325 -10.33 -11.00 3.46
C ILE A 325 -10.91 -9.77 4.19
N VAL A 326 -12.09 -9.91 4.78
CA VAL A 326 -12.77 -8.82 5.49
C VAL A 326 -11.95 -8.35 6.69
N MET A 327 -11.46 -9.28 7.53
CA MET A 327 -10.63 -8.93 8.68
C MET A 327 -9.34 -8.26 8.23
N LEU A 328 -8.68 -8.74 7.18
CA LEU A 328 -7.44 -8.15 6.67
C LEU A 328 -7.68 -6.74 6.12
N PHE A 329 -8.81 -6.51 5.45
CA PHE A 329 -9.21 -5.17 4.99
C PHE A 329 -9.42 -4.21 6.16
N ILE A 330 -10.28 -4.58 7.12
CA ILE A 330 -10.63 -3.73 8.27
C ILE A 330 -9.40 -3.49 9.16
N SER A 331 -8.49 -4.47 9.27
CA SER A 331 -7.23 -4.35 10.03
C SER A 331 -6.18 -3.46 9.34
N GLY A 332 -6.47 -3.00 8.13
CA GLY A 332 -5.58 -2.17 7.32
C GLY A 332 -4.48 -2.94 6.58
N GLY A 333 -4.60 -4.27 6.47
CA GLY A 333 -3.61 -5.12 5.80
C GLY A 333 -3.64 -5.06 4.28
N ILE A 334 -4.80 -4.72 3.69
CA ILE A 334 -4.95 -4.49 2.23
C ILE A 334 -4.77 -3.01 1.90
N ILE A 335 -5.44 -2.13 2.64
CA ILE A 335 -5.31 -0.68 2.52
C ILE A 335 -4.81 -0.16 3.87
N PRO A 336 -3.68 0.57 3.94
CA PRO A 336 -3.16 1.06 5.20
C PRO A 336 -4.21 1.84 6.00
N ALA A 337 -4.25 1.61 7.32
CA ALA A 337 -5.29 2.14 8.20
C ALA A 337 -5.44 3.68 8.14
N VAL A 338 -4.38 4.40 7.77
CA VAL A 338 -4.39 5.87 7.59
C VAL A 338 -5.38 6.31 6.50
N PHE A 339 -5.69 5.46 5.54
CA PHE A 339 -6.64 5.75 4.46
C PHE A 339 -8.07 5.26 4.77
N LEU A 340 -8.29 4.58 5.90
CA LEU A 340 -9.60 4.05 6.27
C LEU A 340 -10.35 5.02 7.19
N PRO A 341 -11.69 5.09 7.12
CA PRO A 341 -12.50 5.88 8.05
C PRO A 341 -12.25 5.50 9.52
N GLU A 342 -12.35 6.46 10.44
CA GLU A 342 -12.10 6.26 11.87
C GLU A 342 -12.93 5.11 12.49
N ALA A 343 -14.18 4.94 12.04
CA ALA A 343 -15.02 3.84 12.50
C ALA A 343 -14.45 2.46 12.14
N VAL A 344 -13.88 2.32 10.94
CA VAL A 344 -13.28 1.07 10.45
C VAL A 344 -11.97 0.80 11.18
N THR A 345 -11.13 1.82 11.38
CA THR A 345 -9.86 1.66 12.11
C THR A 345 -10.08 1.36 13.59
N GLY A 346 -11.13 1.90 14.20
CA GLY A 346 -11.55 1.58 15.56
C GLY A 346 -11.86 0.10 15.74
N LEU A 347 -12.64 -0.49 14.82
CA LEU A 347 -12.97 -1.92 14.82
C LEU A 347 -11.78 -2.79 14.40
N GLY A 348 -11.00 -2.35 13.43
CA GLY A 348 -9.87 -3.08 12.87
C GLY A 348 -8.82 -3.46 13.90
N LYS A 349 -8.55 -2.56 14.86
CA LYS A 349 -7.61 -2.80 15.96
C LYS A 349 -7.93 -4.02 16.84
N TRP A 350 -9.17 -4.50 16.81
CA TRP A 350 -9.64 -5.64 17.61
C TRP A 350 -9.84 -6.92 16.80
N MET A 351 -9.56 -6.89 15.49
CA MET A 351 -9.71 -8.05 14.63
C MET A 351 -8.54 -9.04 14.83
N PRO A 352 -8.78 -10.36 14.72
CA PRO A 352 -7.72 -11.37 14.80
C PRO A 352 -6.55 -11.13 13.83
N ALA A 353 -6.86 -10.67 12.61
CA ALA A 353 -5.84 -10.34 11.62
C ALA A 353 -4.92 -9.20 12.09
N ALA A 354 -5.44 -8.18 12.79
CA ALA A 354 -4.64 -7.10 13.34
C ALA A 354 -3.67 -7.60 14.42
N PHE A 355 -4.13 -8.45 15.34
CA PHE A 355 -3.25 -9.03 16.37
C PHE A 355 -2.15 -9.92 15.78
N LEU A 356 -2.47 -10.70 14.75
CA LEU A 356 -1.47 -11.50 14.02
C LEU A 356 -0.46 -10.59 13.32
N MET A 357 -0.91 -9.55 12.61
CA MET A 357 -0.02 -8.60 11.95
C MET A 357 0.89 -7.86 12.93
N ASP A 358 0.35 -7.37 14.05
CA ASP A 358 1.12 -6.65 15.06
C ASP A 358 2.13 -7.57 15.77
N ALA A 359 1.80 -8.84 15.98
CA ALA A 359 2.75 -9.83 16.49
C ALA A 359 3.90 -10.07 15.51
N VAL A 360 3.63 -10.19 14.20
CA VAL A 360 4.69 -10.35 13.20
C VAL A 360 5.55 -9.08 13.08
N LYS A 361 4.94 -7.88 13.13
CA LYS A 361 5.68 -6.61 13.20
C LYS A 361 6.59 -6.55 14.43
N TRP A 362 6.09 -6.98 15.59
CA TRP A 362 6.87 -7.03 16.82
C TRP A 362 8.07 -7.96 16.72
N MET A 363 7.96 -9.10 16.03
CA MET A 363 9.11 -9.98 15.82
C MET A 363 10.24 -9.30 15.02
N ILE A 364 9.88 -8.47 14.03
CA ILE A 364 10.82 -7.82 13.10
C ILE A 364 11.53 -6.63 13.76
N LYS A 365 10.82 -5.85 14.58
CA LYS A 365 11.33 -4.60 15.15
C LYS A 365 11.66 -4.64 16.64
N GLY A 366 11.21 -5.68 17.34
CA GLY A 366 11.23 -5.71 18.79
C GLY A 366 10.31 -4.67 19.43
N GLY A 367 10.58 -4.34 20.69
CA GLY A 367 9.81 -3.40 21.50
C GLY A 367 8.97 -4.07 22.60
N THR A 368 7.98 -3.35 23.12
CA THR A 368 7.17 -3.81 24.26
C THR A 368 6.41 -5.11 23.95
N ALA A 369 6.24 -5.98 24.95
CA ALA A 369 5.54 -7.26 24.79
C ALA A 369 4.01 -7.15 24.64
N LEU A 370 3.47 -5.93 24.46
CA LEU A 370 2.03 -5.68 24.37
C LEU A 370 1.35 -6.43 23.20
N PRO A 371 1.93 -6.50 21.98
CA PRO A 371 1.34 -7.26 20.87
C PRO A 371 1.24 -8.76 21.19
N VAL A 372 2.25 -9.32 21.86
CA VAL A 372 2.29 -10.71 22.28
C VAL A 372 1.22 -11.00 23.34
N LEU A 373 1.06 -10.10 24.31
CA LEU A 373 0.01 -10.24 25.33
C LEU A 373 -1.39 -10.23 24.72
N LYS A 374 -1.67 -9.30 23.78
CA LYS A 374 -2.94 -9.24 23.06
C LYS A 374 -3.21 -10.53 22.29
N LEU A 375 -2.18 -11.09 21.64
CA LEU A 375 -2.28 -12.34 20.89
C LEU A 375 -2.62 -13.53 21.80
N VAL A 376 -1.96 -13.65 22.96
CA VAL A 376 -2.23 -14.72 23.93
C VAL A 376 -3.63 -14.59 24.54
N LEU A 377 -4.07 -13.37 24.84
CA LEU A 377 -5.43 -13.10 25.32
C LEU A 377 -6.48 -13.49 24.27
N MET A 378 -6.26 -13.11 23.01
CA MET A 378 -7.12 -13.51 21.90
C MET A 378 -7.21 -15.04 21.80
N GLU A 379 -6.07 -15.74 21.81
CA GLU A 379 -6.06 -17.19 21.72
C GLU A 379 -6.79 -17.84 22.90
N GLY A 380 -6.62 -17.32 24.12
CA GLY A 380 -7.38 -17.79 25.29
C GLY A 380 -8.89 -17.64 25.12
N ILE A 381 -9.36 -16.50 24.59
CA ILE A 381 -10.78 -16.25 24.34
C ILE A 381 -11.32 -17.17 23.23
N VAL A 382 -10.61 -17.25 22.10
CA VAL A 382 -11.00 -18.09 20.95
C VAL A 382 -11.01 -19.58 21.34
N PHE A 383 -10.05 -20.01 22.14
CA PHE A 383 -9.99 -21.35 22.69
C PHE A 383 -11.17 -21.65 23.63
N ALA A 384 -11.53 -20.71 24.50
CA ALA A 384 -12.69 -20.86 25.38
C ALA A 384 -14.00 -20.93 24.58
N LEU A 385 -14.16 -20.05 23.58
CA LEU A 385 -15.36 -20.03 22.73
C LEU A 385 -15.51 -21.31 21.91
N SER A 386 -14.43 -21.80 21.29
CA SER A 386 -14.43 -23.06 20.54
C SER A 386 -14.80 -24.25 21.45
N ALA A 387 -14.25 -24.31 22.66
CA ALA A 387 -14.61 -25.35 23.64
C ALA A 387 -16.10 -25.32 24.07
N VAL A 388 -16.80 -24.19 23.94
CA VAL A 388 -18.20 -23.99 24.37
C VAL A 388 -19.23 -24.13 23.24
N LEU A 389 -18.88 -23.74 22.01
CA LEU A 389 -19.83 -23.54 20.89
C LEU A 389 -20.66 -24.76 20.47
N ARG A 390 -20.19 -25.99 20.74
CA ARG A 390 -20.91 -27.24 20.42
C ARG A 390 -21.96 -27.62 21.49
N ARG A 391 -22.73 -26.65 21.99
CA ARG A 391 -23.76 -26.83 23.04
C ARG A 391 -25.10 -27.40 22.58
N LYS A 392 -25.36 -27.51 21.27
CA LYS A 392 -26.62 -28.10 20.79
C LYS A 392 -26.49 -29.62 20.75
N GLU A 393 -27.39 -30.32 21.45
CA GLU A 393 -27.62 -31.79 21.47
C GLU A 393 -26.93 -32.62 22.58
N TYR A 394 -26.92 -32.13 23.82
CA TYR A 394 -26.78 -33.02 25.00
C TYR A 394 -27.93 -32.86 26.01
N ASP A 395 -29.05 -32.26 25.61
CA ASP A 395 -30.30 -32.32 26.38
C ASP A 395 -31.21 -33.34 25.69
N TYR A 396 -31.05 -34.60 26.07
CA TYR A 396 -32.16 -35.56 26.05
C TYR A 396 -32.40 -35.95 27.51
N GLY A 397 -33.62 -35.65 27.98
CA GLY A 397 -34.11 -36.00 29.30
C GLY A 397 -34.26 -37.49 29.53
#